data_AF-A0A970KC00-F1
#
_entry.id   AF-A0A970KC00-F1
#
_cell.length_a   1.000
_cell.length_b   1.000
_cell.length_c   1.000
_cell.angle_alpha   90.00
_cell.angle_beta   90.00
_cell.angle_gamma   90.00
#
_symmetry.space_group_name_H-M   'P 1'
#
loop_
_entity.id
_entity.type
_entity.pdbx_description
1 polymer ?
#
loop_
_entity_poly.entity_id
_entity_poly.type
_entity_poly.pdbx_seq_one_letter_code
_entity_poly.pdbx_strand_id
1 'polypeptide(L)'
;MSVFDFFGMMANDIAIDLGTANTLVYKKNGGIVINEPSVVAVSTDNKKIIAIGNPAKLMLGKNPDEVRVIKPLKDGVIADFQVTELMLRNLILRAQKKRLLVRPRVIVCVPSGITEVEKRAVRDSALHAGSREVHLI
;
A
#
# COMPACT_ATOMS: atom_id res chain seq x y z
N MET A 1 -26.35 10.09 -19.24
CA MET A 1 -25.09 9.53 -18.71
C MET A 1 -23.97 9.88 -19.66
N SER A 2 -22.97 10.60 -19.16
CA SER A 2 -21.80 11.00 -19.96
C SER A 2 -20.89 9.79 -20.21
N VAL A 3 -20.12 9.80 -21.30
CA VAL A 3 -19.03 8.83 -21.54
C VAL A 3 -18.06 8.80 -20.35
N PHE A 4 -17.84 9.95 -19.69
CA PHE A 4 -17.03 10.05 -18.48
C PHE A 4 -17.64 9.30 -17.28
N ASP A 5 -18.97 9.25 -17.15
CA ASP A 5 -19.64 8.51 -16.08
C ASP A 5 -19.49 7.00 -16.26
N PHE A 6 -19.52 6.53 -17.51
CA PHE A 6 -19.32 5.13 -17.85
C PHE A 6 -17.89 4.67 -17.50
N PHE A 7 -16.87 5.46 -17.86
CA PHE A 7 -15.48 5.20 -17.44
C PHE A 7 -15.28 5.33 -15.93
N GLY A 8 -16.03 6.22 -15.26
CA GLY A 8 -16.02 6.37 -13.80
C GLY A 8 -16.63 5.19 -13.06
N MET A 9 -17.63 4.52 -13.63
CA MET A 9 -18.18 3.25 -13.10
C MET A 9 -17.25 2.06 -13.34
N MET A 10 -16.44 2.09 -14.41
CA MET A 10 -15.40 1.07 -14.66
C MET A 10 -14.08 1.32 -13.90
N ALA A 11 -13.89 2.52 -13.34
CA ALA A 11 -12.68 2.88 -12.60
C ALA A 11 -12.66 2.15 -11.24
N ASN A 12 -11.66 1.29 -11.07
CA ASN A 12 -11.44 0.52 -9.85
C ASN A 12 -10.74 1.38 -8.78
N ASP A 13 -11.32 2.54 -8.48
CA ASP A 13 -10.79 3.47 -7.47
C ASP A 13 -10.64 2.76 -6.12
N ILE A 14 -9.54 3.05 -5.41
CA ILE A 14 -9.25 2.43 -4.12
C ILE A 14 -8.91 3.48 -3.06
N ALA A 15 -9.19 3.13 -1.81
CA ALA A 15 -8.70 3.84 -0.64
C ALA A 15 -7.84 2.88 0.20
N ILE A 16 -6.72 3.38 0.71
CA ILE A 16 -5.76 2.63 1.51
C ILE A 16 -5.65 3.27 2.88
N ASP A 17 -5.86 2.47 3.91
CA ASP A 17 -5.64 2.89 5.30
C ASP A 17 -4.32 2.29 5.81
N LEU A 18 -3.29 3.14 5.95
CA LEU A 18 -1.98 2.76 6.47
C LEU A 18 -1.96 2.80 8.01
N GLY A 19 -2.60 1.81 8.64
CA GLY A 19 -2.56 1.66 10.09
C GLY A 19 -1.23 1.09 10.60
N THR A 20 -0.90 1.37 11.86
CA THR A 20 0.28 0.79 12.54
C THR A 20 0.18 -0.73 12.73
N ALA A 21 -1.04 -1.25 12.90
CA ALA A 21 -1.28 -2.67 13.15
C ALA A 21 -1.74 -3.43 11.91
N ASN A 22 -2.69 -2.86 11.17
CA ASN A 22 -3.27 -3.45 9.97
C ASN A 22 -3.40 -2.39 8.87
N THR A 23 -3.30 -2.86 7.63
CA THR A 23 -3.53 -2.07 6.44
C THR A 23 -4.73 -2.63 5.70
N LEU A 24 -5.64 -1.72 5.37
CA LEU A 24 -6.87 -2.04 4.67
C LEU A 24 -6.83 -1.41 3.28
N VAL A 25 -7.35 -2.13 2.30
CA VAL A 25 -7.64 -1.57 0.98
C VAL A 25 -9.13 -1.72 0.71
N TYR A 26 -9.80 -0.58 0.58
CA TYR A 26 -11.19 -0.49 0.15
C TYR A 26 -11.23 -0.23 -1.35
N LYS A 27 -12.14 -0.90 -2.06
CA LYS A 27 -12.41 -0.70 -3.47
C LYS A 27 -13.79 -0.10 -3.64
N LYS A 28 -13.90 0.98 -4.42
CA LYS A 28 -15.18 1.60 -4.75
C LYS A 28 -16.13 0.54 -5.34
N ASN A 29 -17.32 0.41 -4.77
CA ASN A 29 -18.33 -0.60 -5.12
C ASN A 29 -17.92 -2.07 -4.88
N GLY A 30 -16.78 -2.32 -4.21
CA GLY A 30 -16.29 -3.66 -3.92
C GLY A 30 -16.07 -3.94 -2.43
N GLY A 31 -16.14 -2.94 -1.57
CA GLY A 31 -15.88 -3.10 -0.14
C GLY A 31 -14.39 -3.23 0.19
N ILE A 32 -14.10 -3.76 1.38
CA ILE A 32 -12.72 -4.07 1.81
C ILE A 32 -12.24 -5.31 1.06
N VAL A 33 -11.22 -5.15 0.22
CA VAL A 33 -10.64 -6.22 -0.61
C VAL A 33 -9.31 -6.75 -0.08
N ILE A 34 -8.65 -5.99 0.79
CA ILE A 34 -7.45 -6.41 1.54
C ILE A 34 -7.60 -5.94 2.98
N ASN A 35 -7.32 -6.83 3.94
CA ASN A 35 -7.19 -6.53 5.35
C ASN A 35 -6.06 -7.40 5.90
N GLU A 36 -4.87 -6.82 6.05
CA GLU A 36 -3.67 -7.57 6.42
C GLU A 36 -2.85 -6.85 7.48
N PRO A 37 -2.09 -7.58 8.31
CA PRO A 37 -1.13 -6.98 9.22
C PRO A 37 -0.17 -6.03 8.50
N SER A 38 0.16 -4.91 9.12
CA SER A 38 1.14 -3.94 8.59
C SER A 38 2.57 -4.41 8.87
N VAL A 39 2.94 -5.51 8.21
CA VAL A 39 4.19 -6.22 8.43
C VAL A 39 4.76 -6.63 7.08
N VAL A 40 6.08 -6.43 6.91
CA VAL A 40 6.80 -6.76 5.68
C VAL A 40 8.03 -7.56 6.04
N ALA A 41 8.25 -8.67 5.34
CA ALA A 41 9.50 -9.42 5.37
C ALA A 41 10.34 -9.04 4.15
N VAL A 42 11.58 -8.65 4.38
CA VAL A 42 12.54 -8.28 3.33
C VAL A 42 13.83 -9.07 3.46
N SER A 43 14.50 -9.32 2.34
CA SER A 43 15.88 -9.83 2.36
C SER A 43 16.81 -8.77 2.95
N THR A 44 17.74 -9.19 3.81
CA THR A 44 18.77 -8.32 4.39
C THR A 44 19.73 -7.77 3.35
N ASP A 45 20.00 -8.54 2.29
CA ASP A 45 21.09 -8.25 1.35
C ASP A 45 20.71 -7.14 0.36
N ASN A 46 19.48 -7.17 -0.14
CA ASN A 46 19.03 -6.30 -1.22
C ASN A 46 17.68 -5.61 -0.96
N LYS A 47 17.13 -5.76 0.25
CA LYS A 47 15.83 -5.21 0.67
C LYS A 47 14.64 -5.59 -0.25
N LYS A 48 14.75 -6.66 -1.04
CA LYS A 48 13.61 -7.17 -1.81
C LYS A 48 12.54 -7.68 -0.86
N ILE A 49 11.28 -7.35 -1.16
CA ILE A 49 10.12 -7.93 -0.47
C ILE A 49 10.14 -9.44 -0.68
N ILE A 50 10.09 -10.18 0.43
CA ILE A 50 9.85 -11.61 0.48
C ILE A 50 8.34 -11.85 0.69
N ALA A 51 7.75 -11.13 1.64
CA ALA A 51 6.33 -11.26 1.96
C ALA A 51 5.77 -9.96 2.57
N ILE A 52 4.47 -9.75 2.45
CA ILE A 52 3.71 -8.67 3.09
C ILE A 52 2.49 -9.29 3.77
N GLY A 53 2.05 -8.72 4.90
CA GLY A 53 0.81 -9.10 5.54
C GLY A 53 0.93 -10.36 6.37
N ASN A 54 -0.05 -11.26 6.24
CA ASN A 54 -0.10 -12.49 7.02
C ASN A 54 1.15 -13.38 6.83
N PRO A 55 1.64 -13.63 5.60
CA PRO A 55 2.89 -14.38 5.39
C PRO A 55 4.09 -13.75 6.10
N ALA A 56 4.22 -12.42 6.09
CA ALA A 56 5.31 -11.72 6.78
C ALA A 56 5.17 -11.82 8.31
N LYS A 57 3.94 -11.70 8.82
CA LYS A 57 3.65 -11.84 10.25
C LYS A 57 4.01 -13.23 10.78
N LEU A 58 3.82 -14.29 10.00
CA LEU A 58 4.19 -15.67 10.39
C LEU A 58 5.71 -15.85 10.56
N MET A 59 6.51 -14.99 9.95
CA MET A 59 7.98 -15.02 10.05
C MET A 59 8.50 -14.30 11.29
N LEU A 60 7.67 -13.54 12.02
CA LEU A 60 8.12 -12.82 13.23
C LEU A 60 8.67 -13.79 14.28
N GLY A 61 9.94 -13.60 14.65
CA GLY A 61 10.63 -14.44 15.65
C GLY A 61 10.94 -15.86 15.16
N LYS A 62 10.77 -16.12 13.86
CA LYS A 62 11.03 -17.41 13.19
C LYS A 62 11.81 -17.25 11.89
N ASN A 63 12.21 -16.02 11.55
CA ASN A 63 12.95 -15.70 10.35
C ASN A 63 14.42 -16.14 10.49
N PRO A 64 15.05 -16.65 9.41
CA PRO A 64 16.49 -16.82 9.39
C PRO A 64 17.19 -15.45 9.32
N ASP A 65 18.51 -15.42 9.50
CA ASP A 65 19.30 -14.19 9.59
C ASP A 65 19.25 -13.35 8.29
N GLU A 66 19.02 -14.00 7.14
CA GLU A 66 18.94 -13.34 5.83
C GLU A 66 17.59 -12.64 5.57
N VAL A 67 16.65 -12.72 6.53
CA VAL A 67 15.30 -12.15 6.43
C VAL A 67 15.05 -11.24 7.60
N ARG A 68 14.70 -9.97 7.32
CA ARG A 68 14.27 -9.01 8.34
C ARG A 68 12.76 -8.79 8.23
N VAL A 69 12.06 -8.95 9.36
CA VAL A 69 10.63 -8.64 9.45
C VAL A 69 10.44 -7.27 10.11
N ILE A 70 9.68 -6.39 9.45
CA ILE A 70 9.59 -4.97 9.76
C ILE A 70 8.12 -4.57 9.88
N LYS A 71 7.82 -3.76 10.88
CA LYS A 71 6.59 -2.95 10.94
C LYS A 71 6.93 -1.56 10.39
N PRO A 72 6.55 -1.22 9.15
CA PRO A 72 6.99 0.02 8.52
C PRO A 72 6.35 1.26 9.15
N LEU A 73 5.23 1.07 9.85
CA LEU A 73 4.53 2.09 10.62
C LEU A 73 4.66 1.75 12.10
N LYS A 74 4.96 2.75 12.93
CA LYS A 74 5.09 2.60 14.39
C LYS A 74 4.61 3.87 15.06
N ASP A 75 3.84 3.76 16.14
CA ASP A 75 3.39 4.89 16.97
C ASP A 75 2.77 6.06 16.16
N GLY A 76 2.00 5.73 15.11
CA GLY A 76 1.39 6.75 14.25
C GLY A 76 2.38 7.54 13.38
N VAL A 77 3.58 7.00 13.11
CA VAL A 77 4.55 7.55 12.16
C VAL A 77 5.07 6.48 11.21
N ILE A 78 5.65 6.92 10.09
CA ILE A 78 6.38 6.04 9.18
C ILE A 78 7.78 5.82 9.76
N ALA A 79 8.08 4.59 10.17
CA ALA A 79 9.36 4.22 10.77
C ALA A 79 10.38 3.69 9.74
N ASP A 80 9.90 3.08 8.65
CA ASP A 80 10.74 2.69 7.51
C ASP A 80 10.04 3.09 6.20
N PHE A 81 10.47 4.22 5.65
CA PHE A 81 9.83 4.83 4.49
C PHE A 81 9.96 3.97 3.23
N GLN A 82 11.15 3.41 2.99
CA GLN A 82 11.42 2.57 1.82
C GLN A 82 10.54 1.31 1.83
N VAL A 83 10.37 0.70 3.00
CA VAL A 83 9.49 -0.46 3.16
C VAL A 83 8.01 -0.08 3.00
N THR A 84 7.62 1.11 3.47
CA THR A 84 6.25 1.64 3.29
C THR A 84 5.91 1.81 1.82
N GLU A 85 6.80 2.42 1.03
CA GLU A 85 6.64 2.57 -0.42
C GLU A 85 6.45 1.22 -1.12
N LEU A 86 7.32 0.27 -0.80
CA LEU A 86 7.28 -1.07 -1.38
C LEU A 86 5.98 -1.81 -1.01
N MET A 87 5.53 -1.67 0.23
CA MET A 87 4.26 -2.21 0.72
C MET A 87 3.07 -1.58 -0.01
N LEU A 88 3.01 -0.24 -0.09
CA LEU A 88 1.98 0.50 -0.80
C LEU A 88 1.86 0.06 -2.25
N ARG A 89 2.99 0.00 -2.97
CA ARG A 89 3.03 -0.43 -4.37
C ARG A 89 2.47 -1.84 -4.53
N ASN A 90 2.87 -2.77 -3.67
CA ASN A 90 2.38 -4.14 -3.71
C ASN A 90 0.86 -4.22 -3.46
N LEU A 91 0.34 -3.48 -2.47
CA LEU A 91 -1.08 -3.45 -2.15
C LEU A 91 -1.94 -2.89 -3.28
N ILE A 92 -1.49 -1.79 -3.91
CA ILE A 92 -2.17 -1.18 -5.06
C ILE A 92 -2.26 -2.20 -6.21
N LEU A 93 -1.15 -2.86 -6.53
CA LEU A 93 -1.10 -3.86 -7.61
C LEU A 93 -2.00 -5.07 -7.31
N ARG A 94 -1.99 -5.57 -6.07
CA ARG A 94 -2.85 -6.69 -5.63
C ARG A 94 -4.33 -6.33 -5.69
N ALA A 95 -4.71 -5.13 -5.28
CA ALA A 95 -6.10 -4.66 -5.30
C ALA A 95 -6.67 -4.54 -6.71
N GLN A 96 -5.81 -4.27 -7.71
CA GLN A 96 -6.22 -4.15 -9.11
C GLN A 96 -6.51 -5.50 -9.79
N LYS A 97 -6.01 -6.64 -9.26
CA LYS A 97 -6.16 -8.04 -9.75
C LYS A 97 -5.74 -8.34 -11.21
N LYS A 98 -5.87 -7.39 -12.15
CA LYS A 98 -5.44 -7.46 -13.56
C LYS A 98 -4.93 -6.08 -13.98
N ARG A 99 -4.12 -6.02 -15.04
CA ARG A 99 -3.72 -4.75 -15.67
C ARG A 99 -4.96 -4.16 -16.33
N LEU A 100 -5.60 -3.21 -15.64
CA LEU A 100 -6.82 -2.57 -16.12
C LEU A 100 -6.50 -1.59 -17.24
N LEU A 101 -7.39 -1.49 -18.23
CA LEU A 101 -7.33 -0.45 -19.27
C LEU A 101 -7.45 0.96 -18.66
N VAL A 102 -8.12 1.08 -17.51
CA VAL A 102 -8.32 2.33 -16.78
C VAL A 102 -7.49 2.33 -15.49
N ARG A 103 -6.56 3.28 -15.39
CA ARG A 103 -5.77 3.54 -14.18
C ARG A 103 -6.67 4.12 -13.07
N PRO A 104 -6.65 3.58 -11.84
CA PRO A 104 -7.54 4.05 -10.78
C PRO A 104 -7.05 5.34 -10.14
N ARG A 105 -7.96 6.04 -9.45
CA ARG A 105 -7.60 7.04 -8.44
C ARG A 105 -7.39 6.35 -7.10
N VAL A 106 -6.44 6.86 -6.33
CA VAL A 106 -6.08 6.29 -5.02
C VAL A 106 -6.20 7.35 -3.94
N ILE A 107 -6.86 7.01 -2.85
CA ILE A 107 -6.80 7.77 -1.59
C ILE A 107 -5.89 6.98 -0.66
N VAL A 108 -4.95 7.65 0.01
CA VAL A 108 -4.10 7.05 1.05
C VAL A 108 -4.27 7.85 2.33
N CYS A 109 -4.76 7.20 3.38
CA CYS A 109 -4.69 7.77 4.73
C CYS A 109 -3.24 7.68 5.20
N VAL A 110 -2.63 8.82 5.50
CA VAL A 110 -1.25 8.90 5.98
C VAL A 110 -1.24 9.37 7.44
N PRO A 111 -0.24 8.95 8.24
CA PRO A 111 -0.22 9.37 9.64
C PRO A 111 -0.02 10.88 9.79
N SER A 112 -0.60 11.50 10.82
CA SER A 112 -0.58 12.97 11.00
C SER A 112 0.84 13.54 11.17
N GLY A 113 1.80 12.73 11.63
CA GLY A 113 3.20 13.12 11.80
C GLY A 113 4.04 13.05 10.52
N ILE A 114 3.45 12.73 9.37
CA ILE A 114 4.17 12.62 8.10
C ILE A 114 4.69 13.98 7.61
N THR A 115 5.95 14.02 7.20
CA THR A 115 6.61 15.21 6.63
C THR A 115 6.21 15.43 5.16
N GLU A 116 6.43 16.63 4.62
CA GLU A 116 6.12 16.93 3.21
C GLU A 116 6.95 16.10 2.22
N VAL A 117 8.19 15.77 2.57
CA VAL A 117 9.06 14.90 1.75
C VAL A 117 8.48 13.49 1.70
N GLU A 118 8.05 12.95 2.84
CA GLU A 118 7.43 11.63 2.93
C GLU A 118 6.07 11.60 2.22
N LYS A 119 5.23 12.64 2.37
CA LYS A 119 3.96 12.77 1.61
C LYS A 119 4.20 12.71 0.11
N ARG A 120 5.18 13.48 -0.38
CA ARG A 120 5.53 13.48 -1.81
C ARG A 120 5.94 12.09 -2.28
N ALA A 121 6.79 11.43 -1.52
CA ALA A 121 7.25 10.11 -1.90
C ALA A 121 6.13 9.05 -1.84
N VAL A 122 5.21 9.10 -0.86
CA VAL A 122 4.00 8.23 -0.84
C VAL A 122 3.16 8.44 -2.10
N ARG A 123 2.96 9.70 -2.50
CA ARG A 123 2.24 10.07 -3.72
C ARG A 123 2.94 9.48 -4.95
N ASP A 124 4.25 9.64 -5.05
CA ASP A 124 5.06 9.14 -6.17
C ASP A 124 5.02 7.61 -6.23
N SER A 125 5.12 6.90 -5.10
CA SER A 125 4.98 5.44 -5.04
C SER A 125 3.64 4.94 -5.57
N ALA A 126 2.55 5.61 -5.19
CA ALA A 126 1.21 5.25 -5.64
C ALA A 126 1.01 5.54 -7.13
N LEU A 127 1.56 6.64 -7.65
CA LEU A 127 1.57 6.94 -9.09
C LEU A 127 2.39 5.90 -9.87
N HIS A 128 3.58 5.53 -9.39
CA HIS A 128 4.42 4.49 -9.97
C HIS A 128 3.76 3.09 -9.95
N ALA A 129 2.90 2.84 -8.96
CA ALA A 129 2.09 1.63 -8.89
C ALA A 129 0.96 1.58 -9.94
N GLY A 130 0.78 2.64 -10.74
CA GLY A 130 -0.15 2.68 -11.86
C GLY A 130 -1.40 3.52 -11.63
N SER A 131 -1.45 4.29 -10.56
CA SER A 131 -2.55 5.22 -10.27
C SER A 131 -2.49 6.43 -11.21
N ARG A 132 -3.65 6.98 -11.59
CA ARG A 132 -3.71 8.24 -12.38
C ARG A 132 -3.75 9.50 -11.53
N GLU A 133 -4.25 9.37 -10.30
CA GLU A 133 -4.43 10.46 -9.36
C GLU A 133 -4.31 9.89 -7.95
N VAL A 134 -3.69 10.66 -7.05
CA VAL A 134 -3.45 10.23 -5.67
C VAL A 134 -3.76 11.38 -4.73
N HIS A 135 -4.68 11.14 -3.80
CA HIS A 135 -5.01 12.05 -2.71
C HIS A 135 -4.50 11.46 -1.40
N LEU A 136 -3.96 12.33 -0.54
CA LEU A 136 -3.55 11.97 0.80
C LEU A 136 -4.53 12.62 1.78
N ILE A 137 -4.95 11.87 2.80
CA ILE A 137 -5.82 12.33 3.89
C ILE A 137 -5.08 12.12 5.20
#